data_AF-A0A953Z3Q2-F1
#
_entry.id   AF-A0A953Z3Q2-F1
#
_cell.length_a   1.000
_cell.length_b   1.000
_cell.length_c   1.000
_cell.angle_alpha   90.00
_cell.angle_beta   90.00
_cell.angle_gamma   90.00
#
_symmetry.space_group_name_H-M   'P 1'
#
loop_
_entity.id
_entity.type
_entity.pdbx_description
1 polymer ?
#
loop_
_entity_poly.entity_id
_entity_poly.type
_entity_poly.pdbx_seq_one_letter_code
_entity_poly.pdbx_strand_id
1 'polypeptide(L)'
;VLHLESDLAEHLDRQTKSFDGLESAVQLLRIESATELTGSAAVVAQIEHWAPQLAKAPGMEVTQIREQLERTVTAAGELGPESFDEFETAIDTTENAACRHWLMQCLSHTDPRRAEATLAEMVRGLKHSPDSQTRLRAARILTDLDRVAAGEALRDVLLRESERGFRDLPPQVAKRYEEFVQKESFPMFFHFIGAFVETGVDSVEPTLLQILLNDTHGRMTYQECVKHLGELRSKPALERIKSLFYTPPFGFPEPIFKNTCLDAIAKIEGEDACEFFETALLEQQQPTVRSKLQDLIKRLRSGD
;
A
#
# COMPACT_ATOMS: atom_id res chain seq x y z
N VAL A 1 40.10 16.03 10.39
CA VAL A 1 39.28 16.13 9.15
C VAL A 1 37.95 15.41 9.36
N LEU A 2 37.92 14.09 9.61
CA LEU A 2 36.67 13.34 9.88
C LEU A 2 35.79 13.86 11.04
N HIS A 3 36.37 14.40 12.13
CA HIS A 3 35.56 15.02 13.21
C HIS A 3 34.99 16.40 12.85
N LEU A 4 35.69 17.20 12.05
CA LEU A 4 35.22 18.53 11.63
C LEU A 4 34.08 18.43 10.61
N GLU A 5 34.06 17.38 9.78
CA GLU A 5 32.97 17.11 8.84
C GLU A 5 31.69 16.65 9.55
N SER A 6 31.82 15.87 10.63
CA SER A 6 30.69 15.46 11.48
C SER A 6 30.05 16.64 12.20
N ASP A 7 30.85 17.52 12.80
CA ASP A 7 30.35 18.68 13.56
C ASP A 7 29.67 19.72 12.64
N LEU A 8 30.20 19.90 11.41
CA LEU A 8 29.59 20.78 10.41
C LEU A 8 28.27 20.22 9.87
N ALA A 9 28.18 18.91 9.63
CA ALA A 9 26.95 18.27 9.20
C ALA A 9 25.86 18.38 10.27
N GLU A 10 26.20 18.16 11.55
CA GLU A 10 25.26 18.32 12.66
C GLU A 10 24.81 19.79 12.84
N HIS A 11 25.72 20.76 12.66
CA HIS A 11 25.36 22.17 12.71
C HIS A 11 24.42 22.58 11.57
N LEU A 12 24.71 22.14 10.35
CA LEU A 12 23.84 22.39 9.19
C LEU A 12 22.48 21.73 9.34
N ASP A 13 22.41 20.48 9.83
CA ASP A 13 21.14 19.79 10.11
C ASP A 13 20.30 20.54 11.14
N ARG A 14 20.92 21.06 12.22
CA ARG A 14 20.22 21.90 13.21
C ARG A 14 19.72 23.22 12.62
N GLN A 15 20.50 23.87 11.75
CA GLN A 15 20.08 25.12 11.10
C GLN A 15 18.92 24.88 10.12
N THR A 16 18.97 23.82 9.31
CA THR A 16 17.89 23.43 8.40
C THR A 16 16.61 23.14 9.17
N LYS A 17 16.67 22.32 10.24
CA LYS A 17 15.52 22.04 11.10
C LYS A 17 14.93 23.30 11.74
N SER A 18 15.78 24.26 12.13
CA SER A 18 15.32 25.54 12.67
C SER A 18 14.61 26.40 11.62
N PHE A 19 15.02 26.32 10.35
CA PHE A 19 14.40 27.07 9.26
C PHE A 19 13.07 26.44 8.84
N ASP A 20 13.02 25.10 8.75
CA ASP A 20 11.81 24.34 8.40
C ASP A 20 10.69 24.55 9.43
N GLY A 21 11.02 24.60 10.74
CA GLY A 21 10.05 24.92 11.79
C GLY A 21 9.52 26.35 11.70
N LEU A 22 10.37 27.33 11.36
CA LEU A 22 9.93 28.71 11.14
C LEU A 22 8.99 28.83 9.94
N GLU A 23 9.27 28.14 8.84
CA GLU A 23 8.40 28.13 7.66
C GLU A 23 7.03 27.51 7.99
N SER A 24 7.04 26.39 8.71
CA SER A 24 5.82 25.68 9.14
C SER A 24 4.96 26.53 10.08
N ALA A 25 5.57 27.23 11.04
CA ALA A 25 4.87 28.13 11.96
C ALA A 25 4.27 29.35 11.23
N VAL A 26 5.02 29.94 10.29
CA VAL A 26 4.50 31.03 9.44
C VAL A 26 3.34 30.55 8.57
N GLN A 27 3.43 29.31 8.06
CA GLN A 27 2.35 28.73 7.27
C GLN A 27 1.10 28.47 8.10
N LEU A 28 1.23 28.01 9.35
CA LEU A 28 0.11 27.87 10.28
C LEU A 28 -0.61 29.21 10.50
N LEU A 29 0.14 30.28 10.81
CA LEU A 29 -0.43 31.63 10.97
C LEU A 29 -1.18 32.12 9.71
N ARG A 30 -0.68 31.79 8.51
CA ARG A 30 -1.36 32.11 7.25
C ARG A 30 -2.67 31.35 7.10
N ILE A 31 -2.70 30.08 7.51
CA ILE A 31 -3.91 29.24 7.47
C ILE A 31 -4.95 29.78 8.46
N GLU A 32 -4.55 30.08 9.69
CA GLU A 32 -5.42 30.67 10.72
C GLU A 32 -6.01 32.00 10.25
N SER A 33 -5.18 32.89 9.69
CA SER A 33 -5.64 34.16 9.14
C SER A 33 -6.58 34.02 7.95
N ALA A 34 -6.41 33.00 7.11
CA ALA A 34 -7.24 32.79 5.91
C ALA A 34 -8.60 32.15 6.23
N THR A 35 -8.66 31.37 7.31
CA THR A 35 -9.87 30.64 7.74
C THR A 35 -10.65 31.34 8.83
N GLU A 36 -10.06 32.36 9.49
CA GLU A 36 -10.60 33.00 10.70
C GLU A 36 -10.80 32.00 11.87
N LEU A 37 -10.06 30.89 11.84
CA LEU A 37 -10.04 29.84 12.86
C LEU A 37 -8.63 29.75 13.47
N THR A 38 -8.49 28.95 14.53
CA THR A 38 -7.18 28.73 15.20
C THR A 38 -6.89 27.25 15.35
N GLY A 39 -5.61 26.90 15.45
CA GLY A 39 -5.14 25.55 15.74
C GLY A 39 -5.60 24.52 14.72
N SER A 40 -5.95 23.32 15.20
CA SER A 40 -6.39 22.20 14.35
C SER A 40 -7.67 22.52 13.58
N ALA A 41 -8.58 23.35 14.14
CA ALA A 41 -9.80 23.74 13.44
C ALA A 41 -9.50 24.51 12.14
N ALA A 42 -8.47 25.36 12.13
CA ALA A 42 -8.01 26.07 10.94
C ALA A 42 -7.44 25.11 9.89
N VAL A 43 -6.61 24.15 10.34
CA VAL A 43 -6.01 23.12 9.46
C VAL A 43 -7.10 22.23 8.84
N VAL A 44 -8.06 21.76 9.65
CA VAL A 44 -9.20 20.95 9.18
C VAL A 44 -10.01 21.71 8.13
N ALA A 45 -10.38 22.96 8.40
CA ALA A 45 -11.14 23.79 7.46
C ALA A 45 -10.38 23.99 6.13
N GLN A 46 -9.05 24.18 6.19
CA GLN A 46 -8.21 24.31 5.01
C GLN A 46 -8.16 23.01 4.19
N ILE A 47 -8.05 21.85 4.84
CA ILE A 47 -8.10 20.54 4.16
C ILE A 47 -9.47 20.31 3.53
N GLU A 48 -10.55 20.60 4.25
CA GLU A 48 -11.92 20.46 3.76
C GLU A 48 -12.20 21.37 2.57
N HIS A 49 -11.54 22.53 2.50
CA HIS A 49 -11.61 23.40 1.35
C HIS A 49 -10.86 22.83 0.13
N TRP A 50 -9.60 22.41 0.29
CA TRP A 50 -8.72 22.07 -0.83
C TRP A 50 -8.81 20.61 -1.31
N ALA A 51 -8.96 19.64 -0.40
CA ALA A 51 -8.93 18.23 -0.76
C ALA A 51 -10.04 17.81 -1.76
N PRO A 52 -11.29 18.31 -1.68
CA PRO A 52 -12.32 18.00 -2.68
C PRO A 52 -12.02 18.62 -4.05
N GLN A 53 -11.26 19.71 -4.11
CA GLN A 53 -10.91 20.38 -5.37
C GLN A 53 -9.85 19.60 -6.14
N LEU A 54 -8.93 18.92 -5.44
CA LEU A 54 -7.89 18.10 -6.06
C LEU A 54 -8.47 17.03 -7.01
N ALA A 55 -9.63 16.46 -6.68
CA ALA A 55 -10.29 15.45 -7.51
C ALA A 55 -10.96 16.03 -8.77
N LYS A 56 -11.19 17.35 -8.81
CA LYS A 56 -11.92 18.05 -9.88
C LYS A 56 -11.00 18.89 -10.77
N ALA A 57 -9.78 19.16 -10.33
CA ALA A 57 -8.85 20.06 -10.98
C ALA A 57 -8.19 19.42 -12.23
N PRO A 58 -8.07 20.15 -13.36
CA PRO A 58 -7.29 19.70 -14.51
C PRO A 58 -5.83 20.18 -14.45
N GLY A 59 -4.89 19.30 -14.84
CA GLY A 59 -3.52 19.70 -15.20
C GLY A 59 -2.74 20.42 -14.10
N MET A 60 -2.25 21.64 -14.37
CA MET A 60 -1.37 22.40 -13.46
C MET A 60 -2.03 22.77 -12.12
N GLU A 61 -3.36 22.91 -12.08
CA GLU A 61 -4.09 23.20 -10.84
C GLU A 61 -3.95 22.06 -9.82
N VAL A 62 -3.81 20.80 -10.29
CA VAL A 62 -3.59 19.64 -9.41
C VAL A 62 -2.30 19.78 -8.62
N THR A 63 -1.22 20.23 -9.26
CA THR A 63 0.08 20.40 -8.61
C THR A 63 0.00 21.49 -7.54
N GLN A 64 -0.61 22.63 -7.86
CA GLN A 64 -0.75 23.75 -6.91
C GLN A 64 -1.62 23.38 -5.70
N ILE A 65 -2.76 22.72 -5.93
CA ILE A 65 -3.65 22.27 -4.85
C ILE A 65 -2.93 21.24 -3.96
N ARG A 66 -2.15 20.33 -4.57
CA ARG A 66 -1.37 19.35 -3.83
C ARG A 66 -0.30 20.02 -2.97
N GLU A 67 0.49 20.93 -3.53
CA GLU A 67 1.50 21.69 -2.77
C GLU A 67 0.87 22.45 -1.60
N GLN A 68 -0.33 23.02 -1.80
CA GLN A 68 -1.05 23.70 -0.73
C GLN A 68 -1.50 22.74 0.38
N LEU A 69 -1.96 21.54 0.04
CA LEU A 69 -2.33 20.50 1.00
C LEU A 69 -1.10 19.95 1.75
N GLU A 70 0.01 19.71 1.06
CA GLU A 70 1.28 19.29 1.66
C GLU A 70 1.79 20.33 2.66
N ARG A 71 1.79 21.62 2.29
CA ARG A 71 2.12 22.72 3.22
C ARG A 71 1.19 22.77 4.43
N THR A 72 -0.09 22.46 4.23
CA THR A 72 -1.09 22.44 5.31
C THR A 72 -0.82 21.29 6.28
N VAL A 73 -0.44 20.11 5.77
CA VAL A 73 -0.03 18.96 6.58
C VAL A 73 1.25 19.27 7.36
N THR A 74 2.28 19.83 6.72
CA THR A 74 3.53 20.18 7.41
C THR A 74 3.28 21.19 8.53
N ALA A 75 2.46 22.22 8.28
CA ALA A 75 2.07 23.21 9.29
C ALA A 75 1.31 22.59 10.48
N ALA A 76 0.59 21.48 10.27
CA ALA A 76 -0.10 20.78 11.35
C ALA A 76 0.89 20.22 12.40
N GLY A 77 2.14 19.93 12.02
CA GLY A 77 3.17 19.46 12.96
C GLY A 77 3.52 20.48 14.05
N GLU A 78 3.33 21.77 13.80
CA GLU A 78 3.57 22.84 14.78
C GLU A 78 2.52 22.87 15.91
N LEU A 79 1.38 22.19 15.72
CA LEU A 79 0.31 22.10 16.73
C LEU A 79 0.62 21.11 17.85
N GLY A 80 1.57 20.19 17.64
CA GLY A 80 1.98 19.21 18.63
C GLY A 80 0.96 18.09 18.93
N PRO A 81 1.30 17.19 19.86
CA PRO A 81 0.51 15.99 20.18
C PRO A 81 -0.89 16.25 20.75
N GLU A 82 -1.13 17.43 21.32
CA GLU A 82 -2.42 17.84 21.89
C GLU A 82 -3.54 17.90 20.84
N SER A 83 -3.19 18.21 19.59
CA SER A 83 -4.12 18.32 18.48
C SER A 83 -4.50 16.98 17.85
N PHE A 84 -3.87 15.87 18.27
CA PHE A 84 -4.07 14.56 17.68
C PHE A 84 -5.55 14.11 17.74
N ASP A 85 -6.19 14.27 18.89
CA ASP A 85 -7.58 13.83 19.11
C ASP A 85 -8.58 14.62 18.24
N GLU A 86 -8.27 15.88 17.94
CA GLU A 86 -9.09 16.73 17.08
C GLU A 86 -9.02 16.27 15.62
N PHE A 87 -7.83 15.91 15.12
CA PHE A 87 -7.66 15.32 13.80
C PHE A 87 -8.29 13.93 13.69
N GLU A 88 -8.17 13.12 14.74
CA GLU A 88 -8.82 11.81 14.81
C GLU A 88 -10.34 11.92 14.75
N THR A 89 -10.91 12.87 15.50
CA THR A 89 -12.35 13.18 15.43
C THR A 89 -12.75 13.64 14.03
N ALA A 90 -11.96 14.49 13.38
CA ALA A 90 -12.25 14.97 12.03
C ALA A 90 -12.24 13.84 10.98
N ILE A 91 -11.36 12.83 11.15
CA ILE A 91 -11.31 11.63 10.30
C ILE A 91 -12.61 10.83 10.39
N ASP A 92 -13.17 10.70 11.60
CA ASP A 92 -14.43 10.00 11.84
C ASP A 92 -15.64 10.75 11.27
N THR A 93 -15.65 12.07 11.36
CA THR A 93 -16.80 12.87 10.94
C THR A 93 -16.80 13.19 9.45
N THR A 94 -15.65 13.12 8.77
CA THR A 94 -15.59 13.46 7.35
C THR A 94 -16.12 12.35 6.46
N GLU A 95 -17.08 12.69 5.60
CA GLU A 95 -17.59 11.82 4.54
C GLU A 95 -16.68 11.83 3.29
N ASN A 96 -15.74 12.78 3.21
CA ASN A 96 -14.88 12.93 2.05
C ASN A 96 -13.60 12.10 2.20
N ALA A 97 -13.49 11.03 1.42
CA ALA A 97 -12.32 10.16 1.42
C ALA A 97 -10.99 10.89 1.11
N ALA A 98 -11.01 11.96 0.30
CA ALA A 98 -9.82 12.76 0.03
C ALA A 98 -9.43 13.58 1.27
N CYS A 99 -10.38 14.21 1.97
CA CYS A 99 -10.11 14.89 3.24
C CYS A 99 -9.51 13.91 4.27
N ARG A 100 -10.11 12.72 4.39
CA ARG A 100 -9.63 11.66 5.29
C ARG A 100 -8.16 11.31 5.06
N HIS A 101 -7.73 11.25 3.80
CA HIS A 101 -6.33 11.00 3.46
C HIS A 101 -5.38 12.04 4.05
N TRP A 102 -5.68 13.32 3.87
CA TRP A 102 -4.82 14.40 4.34
C TRP A 102 -4.85 14.55 5.86
N LEU A 103 -6.00 14.32 6.49
CA LEU A 103 -6.11 14.29 7.94
C LEU A 103 -5.28 13.16 8.56
N MET A 104 -5.21 11.98 7.93
CA MET A 104 -4.31 10.91 8.36
C MET A 104 -2.82 11.30 8.29
N GLN A 105 -2.44 12.16 7.33
CA GLN A 105 -1.08 12.72 7.29
C GLN A 105 -0.88 13.76 8.40
N CYS A 106 -1.88 14.56 8.76
CA CYS A 106 -1.78 15.46 9.92
C CYS A 106 -1.52 14.69 11.23
N LEU A 107 -2.12 13.51 11.42
CA LEU A 107 -1.81 12.64 12.56
C LEU A 107 -0.32 12.30 12.60
N SER A 108 0.28 11.91 11.46
CA SER A 108 1.68 11.51 11.39
C SER A 108 2.66 12.65 11.66
N HIS A 109 2.27 13.90 11.41
CA HIS A 109 3.07 15.09 11.70
C HIS A 109 2.91 15.62 13.13
N THR A 110 1.75 15.39 13.77
CA THR A 110 1.48 15.87 15.15
C THR A 110 2.01 14.94 16.23
N ASP A 111 1.76 13.63 16.11
CA ASP A 111 2.31 12.61 17.01
C ASP A 111 2.60 11.31 16.22
N PRO A 112 3.82 11.15 15.70
CA PRO A 112 4.20 9.98 14.90
C PRO A 112 3.97 8.64 15.61
N ARG A 113 4.16 8.58 16.94
CA ARG A 113 4.03 7.33 17.71
C ARG A 113 2.57 6.93 17.85
N ARG A 114 1.69 7.88 18.16
CA ARG A 114 0.25 7.61 18.23
C ARG A 114 -0.33 7.36 16.83
N ALA A 115 0.19 8.04 15.81
CA ALA A 115 -0.20 7.84 14.43
C ALA A 115 0.12 6.43 13.96
N GLU A 116 1.31 5.90 14.26
CA GLU A 116 1.70 4.53 13.91
C GLU A 116 0.67 3.50 14.39
N ALA A 117 0.33 3.52 15.68
CA ALA A 117 -0.67 2.62 16.26
C ALA A 117 -2.05 2.79 15.62
N THR A 118 -2.49 4.04 15.45
CA THR A 118 -3.80 4.38 14.87
C THR A 118 -3.91 3.93 13.42
N LEU A 119 -2.90 4.20 12.60
CA LEU A 119 -2.84 3.79 11.20
C LEU A 119 -2.77 2.27 11.08
N ALA A 120 -2.04 1.59 11.98
CA ALA A 120 -1.98 0.12 11.98
C ALA A 120 -3.35 -0.50 12.31
N GLU A 121 -4.15 0.12 13.19
CA GLU A 121 -5.54 -0.30 13.43
C GLU A 121 -6.46 0.01 12.24
N MET A 122 -6.30 1.17 11.59
CA MET A 122 -7.02 1.51 10.36
C MET A 122 -6.74 0.50 9.25
N VAL A 123 -5.47 0.13 9.01
CA VAL A 123 -5.08 -0.88 8.02
C VAL A 123 -5.79 -2.21 8.28
N ARG A 124 -5.86 -2.64 9.54
CA ARG A 124 -6.58 -3.86 9.96
C ARG A 124 -8.11 -3.72 9.93
N GLY A 125 -8.65 -2.55 9.60
CA GLY A 125 -10.08 -2.28 9.59
C GLY A 125 -10.71 -2.25 10.98
N LEU A 126 -9.92 -2.00 12.02
CA LEU A 126 -10.35 -2.03 13.43
C LEU A 126 -10.81 -0.67 13.95
N LYS A 127 -10.46 0.41 13.25
CA LYS A 127 -10.74 1.78 13.67
C LYS A 127 -11.21 2.62 12.49
N HIS A 128 -12.16 3.53 12.74
CA HIS A 128 -12.70 4.49 11.75
C HIS A 128 -13.47 3.86 10.57
N SER A 129 -13.94 2.61 10.71
CA SER A 129 -14.67 1.82 9.69
C SER A 129 -14.22 2.11 8.24
N PRO A 130 -12.92 2.00 7.93
CA PRO A 130 -12.37 2.58 6.72
C PRO A 130 -12.67 1.66 5.54
N ASP A 131 -13.14 2.25 4.44
CA ASP A 131 -13.23 1.56 3.17
C ASP A 131 -11.84 1.08 2.70
N SER A 132 -11.79 0.16 1.75
CA SER A 132 -10.53 -0.41 1.25
C SER A 132 -9.51 0.63 0.76
N GLN A 133 -9.93 1.75 0.18
CA GLN A 133 -9.00 2.79 -0.27
C GLN A 133 -8.41 3.55 0.92
N THR A 134 -9.23 3.86 1.92
CA THR A 134 -8.75 4.47 3.17
C THR A 134 -7.73 3.55 3.85
N ARG A 135 -8.00 2.24 3.94
CA ARG A 135 -7.06 1.24 4.49
C ARG A 135 -5.73 1.21 3.73
N LEU A 136 -5.77 1.24 2.40
CA LEU A 136 -4.56 1.27 1.56
C LEU A 136 -3.77 2.57 1.70
N ARG A 137 -4.46 3.70 1.88
CA ARG A 137 -3.80 4.99 2.15
C ARG A 137 -3.15 5.00 3.52
N ALA A 138 -3.84 4.49 4.55
CA ALA A 138 -3.28 4.32 5.88
C ALA A 138 -2.03 3.42 5.84
N ALA A 139 -2.08 2.33 5.07
CA ALA A 139 -0.93 1.44 4.90
C ALA A 139 0.28 2.16 4.29
N ARG A 140 0.08 3.03 3.29
CA ARG A 140 1.17 3.80 2.68
C ARG A 140 1.79 4.80 3.64
N ILE A 141 0.95 5.57 4.34
CA ILE A 141 1.42 6.52 5.36
C ILE A 141 2.18 5.77 6.46
N LEU A 142 1.66 4.61 6.89
CA LEU A 142 2.34 3.77 7.86
C LEU A 142 3.66 3.21 7.33
N THR A 143 3.76 2.83 6.06
CA THR A 143 5.02 2.38 5.43
C THR A 143 6.09 3.48 5.45
N ASP A 144 5.68 4.74 5.24
CA ASP A 144 6.59 5.89 5.29
C ASP A 144 7.04 6.21 6.72
N LEU A 145 6.19 5.94 7.72
CA LEU A 145 6.50 6.10 9.15
C LEU A 145 7.35 4.95 9.72
N ASP A 146 6.85 3.73 9.59
CA ASP A 146 7.45 2.48 10.07
C ASP A 146 7.06 1.31 9.14
N ARG A 147 8.01 0.92 8.29
CA ARG A 147 7.86 -0.20 7.35
C ARG A 147 7.57 -1.54 8.04
N VAL A 148 8.12 -1.77 9.24
CA VAL A 148 7.92 -3.02 9.97
C VAL A 148 6.49 -3.08 10.49
N ALA A 149 6.02 -2.01 11.14
CA ALA A 149 4.64 -1.91 11.62
C ALA A 149 3.63 -2.03 10.46
N ALA A 150 3.92 -1.38 9.32
CA ALA A 150 3.11 -1.52 8.10
C ALA A 150 3.08 -2.96 7.59
N GLY A 151 4.24 -3.61 7.52
CA GLY A 151 4.38 -5.00 7.09
C GLY A 151 3.59 -5.95 7.98
N GLU A 152 3.66 -5.79 9.29
CA GLU A 152 2.89 -6.60 10.24
C GLU A 152 1.38 -6.39 10.10
N ALA A 153 0.92 -5.14 10.00
CA ALA A 153 -0.50 -4.84 9.84
C ALA A 153 -1.06 -5.37 8.51
N LEU A 154 -0.34 -5.21 7.41
CA LEU A 154 -0.72 -5.72 6.09
C LEU A 154 -0.69 -7.25 6.05
N ARG A 155 0.31 -7.88 6.68
CA ARG A 155 0.38 -9.34 6.80
C ARG A 155 -0.82 -9.90 7.55
N ASP A 156 -1.23 -9.26 8.65
CA ASP A 156 -2.45 -9.64 9.38
C ASP A 156 -3.68 -9.61 8.47
N VAL A 157 -3.85 -8.53 7.69
CA VAL A 157 -4.94 -8.41 6.70
C VAL A 157 -4.88 -9.54 5.68
N LEU A 158 -3.73 -9.75 5.06
CA LEU A 158 -3.57 -10.72 3.99
C LEU A 158 -3.83 -12.16 4.45
N LEU A 159 -3.45 -12.50 5.68
CA LEU A 159 -3.63 -13.84 6.23
C LEU A 159 -5.04 -14.07 6.79
N ARG A 160 -5.71 -13.03 7.30
CA ARG A 160 -7.04 -13.17 7.93
C ARG A 160 -8.19 -12.83 7.01
N GLU A 161 -7.97 -12.11 5.92
CA GLU A 161 -9.01 -11.68 5.00
C GLU A 161 -8.83 -12.32 3.62
N SER A 162 -9.89 -12.25 2.84
CA SER A 162 -9.96 -12.66 1.43
C SER A 162 -10.79 -11.63 0.65
N GLU A 163 -10.92 -11.82 -0.65
CA GLU A 163 -11.85 -11.02 -1.45
C GLU A 163 -13.31 -11.13 -0.98
N ARG A 164 -13.65 -12.17 -0.21
CA ARG A 164 -15.00 -12.40 0.36
C ARG A 164 -15.13 -11.91 1.81
N GLY A 165 -14.13 -11.19 2.32
CA GLY A 165 -14.03 -10.74 3.70
C GLY A 165 -13.23 -11.70 4.59
N PHE A 166 -13.46 -11.61 5.90
CA PHE A 166 -12.69 -12.32 6.90
C PHE A 166 -12.83 -13.85 6.81
N ARG A 167 -11.71 -14.53 7.00
CA ARG A 167 -11.57 -15.99 7.07
C ARG A 167 -11.43 -16.38 8.53
N ASP A 168 -12.27 -17.33 8.97
CA ASP A 168 -12.15 -18.04 10.25
C ASP A 168 -11.84 -17.16 11.47
N LEU A 169 -12.58 -16.06 11.66
CA LEU A 169 -12.47 -15.28 12.88
C LEU A 169 -12.94 -16.12 14.08
N PRO A 170 -12.12 -16.25 15.14
CA PRO A 170 -12.59 -16.84 16.40
C PRO A 170 -13.85 -16.08 16.89
N PRO A 171 -14.85 -16.74 17.48
CA PRO A 171 -16.11 -16.10 17.87
C PRO A 171 -15.96 -14.85 18.73
N GLN A 172 -14.98 -14.83 19.65
CA GLN A 172 -14.69 -13.66 20.49
C GLN A 172 -14.12 -12.46 19.69
N VAL A 173 -13.46 -12.72 18.57
CA VAL A 173 -12.93 -11.72 17.65
C VAL A 173 -14.03 -11.29 16.69
N ALA A 174 -14.80 -12.24 16.15
CA ALA A 174 -15.94 -11.95 15.29
C ALA A 174 -16.89 -10.91 15.90
N LYS A 175 -17.16 -10.98 17.22
CA LYS A 175 -18.00 -9.98 17.92
C LYS A 175 -17.43 -8.56 17.93
N ARG A 176 -16.10 -8.39 18.06
CA ARG A 176 -15.45 -7.06 17.95
C ARG A 176 -15.49 -6.52 16.53
N TYR A 177 -15.53 -7.42 15.56
CA TYR A 177 -15.51 -7.11 14.15
C TYR A 177 -16.94 -6.95 13.59
N GLU A 178 -17.99 -7.51 14.22
CA GLU A 178 -19.39 -7.38 13.79
C GLU A 178 -19.87 -5.92 13.62
N GLU A 179 -19.31 -5.00 14.40
CA GLU A 179 -19.61 -3.56 14.33
C GLU A 179 -18.84 -2.83 13.20
N PHE A 180 -17.73 -3.40 12.71
CA PHE A 180 -16.79 -2.75 11.76
C PHE A 180 -16.59 -3.53 10.44
N VAL A 181 -17.09 -4.77 10.34
CA VAL A 181 -16.96 -5.63 9.16
C VAL A 181 -17.93 -5.19 8.10
N GLN A 182 -17.40 -4.64 7.01
CA GLN A 182 -18.06 -4.75 5.73
C GLN A 182 -18.13 -6.25 5.38
N LYS A 183 -19.33 -6.84 5.47
CA LYS A 183 -19.62 -8.23 5.05
C LYS A 183 -19.61 -8.41 3.52
N GLU A 184 -19.11 -7.41 2.79
CA GLU A 184 -19.19 -7.35 1.35
C GLU A 184 -17.86 -7.72 0.71
N SER A 185 -17.95 -8.16 -0.56
CA SER A 185 -16.80 -8.46 -1.40
C SER A 185 -15.85 -7.26 -1.47
N PHE A 186 -14.55 -7.51 -1.36
CA PHE A 186 -13.49 -6.52 -1.51
C PHE A 186 -12.86 -6.67 -2.90
N PRO A 187 -13.45 -6.08 -3.96
CA PRO A 187 -12.97 -6.25 -5.33
C PRO A 187 -11.52 -5.79 -5.55
N MET A 188 -10.96 -5.01 -4.61
CA MET A 188 -9.60 -4.45 -4.66
C MET A 188 -8.65 -5.07 -3.63
N PHE A 189 -8.99 -6.24 -3.05
CA PHE A 189 -8.15 -6.90 -2.03
C PHE A 189 -6.71 -7.14 -2.50
N PHE A 190 -6.51 -7.44 -3.79
CA PHE A 190 -5.20 -7.66 -4.38
C PHE A 190 -4.25 -6.44 -4.25
N HIS A 191 -4.77 -5.22 -4.04
CA HIS A 191 -3.92 -4.05 -3.79
C HIS A 191 -3.15 -4.12 -2.46
N PHE A 192 -3.65 -4.87 -1.47
CA PHE A 192 -2.90 -5.10 -0.23
C PHE A 192 -1.63 -5.93 -0.47
N ILE A 193 -1.61 -6.78 -1.51
CA ILE A 193 -0.39 -7.52 -1.91
C ILE A 193 0.70 -6.54 -2.34
N GLY A 194 0.36 -5.61 -3.23
CA GLY A 194 1.31 -4.59 -3.71
C GLY A 194 1.84 -3.72 -2.56
N ALA A 195 0.94 -3.20 -1.72
CA ALA A 195 1.31 -2.40 -0.56
C ALA A 195 2.21 -3.18 0.42
N PHE A 196 1.94 -4.48 0.63
CA PHE A 196 2.75 -5.32 1.51
C PHE A 196 4.15 -5.56 0.95
N VAL A 197 4.27 -5.81 -0.36
CA VAL A 197 5.57 -5.96 -1.02
C VAL A 197 6.39 -4.65 -0.94
N GLU A 198 5.75 -3.49 -1.07
CA GLU A 198 6.40 -2.17 -0.94
C GLU A 198 7.03 -1.95 0.45
N THR A 199 6.56 -2.63 1.50
CA THR A 199 7.19 -2.55 2.83
C THR A 199 8.60 -3.14 2.88
N GLY A 200 8.89 -4.11 2.00
CA GLY A 200 10.21 -4.75 1.92
C GLY A 200 10.60 -5.60 3.14
N VAL A 201 9.67 -5.96 4.02
CA VAL A 201 9.98 -6.78 5.20
C VAL A 201 10.35 -8.22 4.81
N ASP A 202 11.21 -8.88 5.60
CA ASP A 202 11.68 -10.25 5.34
C ASP A 202 10.55 -11.29 5.24
N SER A 203 9.39 -10.99 5.84
CA SER A 203 8.21 -11.86 5.81
C SER A 203 7.42 -11.81 4.49
N VAL A 204 7.84 -11.01 3.49
CA VAL A 204 7.14 -10.87 2.21
C VAL A 204 7.03 -12.21 1.47
N GLU A 205 8.15 -12.83 1.11
CA GLU A 205 8.16 -14.11 0.38
C GLU A 205 7.35 -15.22 1.09
N PRO A 206 7.60 -15.54 2.39
CA PRO A 206 6.86 -16.62 3.06
C PRO A 206 5.36 -16.33 3.17
N THR A 207 4.96 -15.07 3.30
CA THR A 207 3.54 -14.70 3.36
C THR A 207 2.88 -14.85 1.98
N LEU A 208 3.53 -14.42 0.90
CA LEU A 208 3.01 -14.63 -0.46
C LEU A 208 2.89 -16.13 -0.80
N LEU A 209 3.84 -16.95 -0.36
CA LEU A 209 3.76 -18.41 -0.50
C LEU A 209 2.54 -18.98 0.24
N GLN A 210 2.28 -18.55 1.48
CA GLN A 210 1.08 -18.97 2.23
C GLN A 210 -0.22 -18.62 1.50
N ILE A 211 -0.29 -17.42 0.92
CA ILE A 211 -1.44 -16.96 0.12
C ILE A 211 -1.61 -17.82 -1.13
N LEU A 212 -0.53 -18.12 -1.85
CA LEU A 212 -0.54 -18.90 -3.09
C LEU A 212 -0.96 -20.38 -2.87
N LEU A 213 -0.74 -20.90 -1.66
CA LEU A 213 -1.11 -22.26 -1.26
C LEU A 213 -2.57 -22.36 -0.78
N ASN A 214 -3.19 -21.26 -0.38
CA ASN A 214 -4.59 -21.22 0.03
C ASN A 214 -5.49 -21.18 -1.22
N ASP A 215 -6.66 -21.83 -1.22
CA ASP A 215 -7.61 -21.95 -2.34
C ASP A 215 -8.78 -20.94 -2.30
N THR A 216 -8.82 -20.08 -1.29
CA THR A 216 -9.96 -19.16 -1.03
C THR A 216 -9.82 -17.78 -1.67
N HIS A 217 -8.68 -17.47 -2.28
CA HIS A 217 -8.41 -16.14 -2.82
C HIS A 217 -8.94 -15.96 -4.23
N GLY A 218 -9.26 -14.72 -4.59
CA GLY A 218 -9.63 -14.37 -5.96
C GLY A 218 -8.48 -14.47 -6.95
N ARG A 219 -8.83 -14.60 -8.23
CA ARG A 219 -7.90 -14.62 -9.36
C ARG A 219 -6.85 -13.49 -9.32
N MET A 220 -7.29 -12.25 -9.11
CA MET A 220 -6.39 -11.08 -9.12
C MET A 220 -5.35 -11.17 -7.99
N THR A 221 -5.73 -11.75 -6.86
CA THR A 221 -4.81 -11.95 -5.72
C THR A 221 -3.72 -12.96 -6.08
N TYR A 222 -4.08 -14.08 -6.70
CA TYR A 222 -3.08 -15.03 -7.20
C TYR A 222 -2.17 -14.41 -8.24
N GLN A 223 -2.74 -13.65 -9.18
CA GLN A 223 -1.96 -13.01 -10.24
C GLN A 223 -0.89 -12.08 -9.66
N GLU A 224 -1.26 -11.22 -8.70
CA GLU A 224 -0.27 -10.35 -8.03
C GLU A 224 0.74 -11.16 -7.21
N CYS A 225 0.32 -12.23 -6.51
CA CYS A 225 1.26 -13.09 -5.78
C CYS A 225 2.30 -13.74 -6.72
N VAL A 226 1.84 -14.34 -7.83
CA VAL A 226 2.71 -14.99 -8.84
C VAL A 226 3.69 -13.98 -9.42
N LYS A 227 3.21 -12.79 -9.80
CA LYS A 227 4.04 -11.71 -10.32
C LYS A 227 5.15 -11.33 -9.33
N HIS A 228 4.80 -11.06 -8.07
CA HIS A 228 5.78 -10.63 -7.06
C HIS A 228 6.74 -11.76 -6.65
N LEU A 229 6.28 -13.01 -6.53
CA LEU A 229 7.15 -14.17 -6.30
C LEU A 229 8.13 -14.39 -7.47
N GLY A 230 7.70 -14.07 -8.69
CA GLY A 230 8.56 -14.02 -9.88
C GLY A 230 9.64 -12.95 -9.78
N GLU A 231 9.30 -11.72 -9.37
CA GLU A 231 10.30 -10.65 -9.16
C GLU A 231 11.32 -11.02 -8.07
N LEU A 232 10.86 -11.67 -7.00
CA LEU A 232 11.71 -12.17 -5.91
C LEU A 232 12.53 -13.40 -6.31
N ARG A 233 12.29 -13.97 -7.50
CA ARG A 233 12.90 -15.23 -7.98
C ARG A 233 12.73 -16.38 -6.99
N SER A 234 11.56 -16.45 -6.35
CA SER A 234 11.25 -17.44 -5.31
C SER A 234 11.27 -18.87 -5.87
N LYS A 235 12.39 -19.58 -5.65
CA LYS A 235 12.51 -21.01 -5.97
C LYS A 235 11.45 -21.86 -5.26
N PRO A 236 11.08 -21.61 -3.99
CA PRO A 236 10.02 -22.37 -3.32
C PRO A 236 8.64 -22.23 -3.99
N ALA A 237 8.36 -21.12 -4.68
CA ALA A 237 7.07 -20.89 -5.36
C ALA A 237 6.93 -21.67 -6.69
N LEU A 238 8.05 -22.10 -7.26
CA LEU A 238 8.14 -22.51 -8.66
C LEU A 238 7.17 -23.62 -9.03
N GLU A 239 7.18 -24.73 -8.29
CA GLU A 239 6.34 -25.89 -8.59
C GLU A 239 4.85 -25.55 -8.46
N ARG A 240 4.51 -24.68 -7.51
CA ARG A 240 3.13 -24.19 -7.38
C ARG A 240 2.74 -23.32 -8.56
N ILE A 241 3.62 -22.43 -9.04
CA ILE A 241 3.36 -21.59 -10.22
C ILE A 241 3.21 -22.44 -11.49
N LYS A 242 4.07 -23.45 -11.69
CA LYS A 242 3.95 -24.42 -12.79
C LYS A 242 2.60 -25.17 -12.73
N SER A 243 2.19 -25.60 -11.54
CA SER A 243 0.87 -26.22 -11.33
C SER A 243 -0.28 -25.27 -11.66
N LEU A 244 -0.23 -24.00 -11.22
CA LEU A 244 -1.24 -22.98 -11.49
C LEU A 244 -1.35 -22.61 -12.97
N PHE A 245 -0.26 -22.69 -13.73
CA PHE A 245 -0.29 -22.50 -15.18
C PHE A 245 -1.21 -23.53 -15.88
N TYR A 246 -1.11 -24.80 -15.46
CA TYR A 246 -1.94 -25.87 -16.02
C TYR A 246 -3.35 -25.91 -15.45
N THR A 247 -3.47 -25.69 -14.14
CA THR A 247 -4.73 -25.73 -13.40
C THR A 247 -4.95 -24.39 -12.69
N PRO A 248 -5.40 -23.36 -13.43
CA PRO A 248 -5.66 -22.06 -12.83
C PRO A 248 -6.81 -22.15 -11.83
N PRO A 249 -6.78 -21.33 -10.77
CA PRO A 249 -7.85 -21.29 -9.78
C PRO A 249 -9.16 -20.86 -10.47
N PHE A 250 -10.27 -21.47 -10.06
CA PHE A 250 -11.62 -21.26 -10.62
C PHE A 250 -11.81 -21.68 -12.09
N GLY A 251 -10.87 -22.42 -12.67
CA GLY A 251 -11.07 -23.12 -13.94
C GLY A 251 -11.20 -22.22 -15.18
N PHE A 252 -10.92 -20.92 -15.08
CA PHE A 252 -10.95 -20.02 -16.23
C PHE A 252 -9.64 -20.14 -17.01
N PRO A 253 -9.66 -20.60 -18.28
CA PRO A 253 -8.47 -20.69 -19.10
C PRO A 253 -8.14 -19.29 -19.65
N GLU A 254 -7.59 -18.44 -18.79
CA GLU A 254 -7.30 -17.05 -19.14
C GLU A 254 -5.84 -16.88 -19.58
N PRO A 255 -5.61 -16.39 -20.81
CA PRO A 255 -4.26 -16.14 -21.30
C PRO A 255 -3.43 -15.21 -20.43
N ILE A 256 -4.06 -14.22 -19.78
CA ILE A 256 -3.38 -13.21 -18.96
C ILE A 256 -2.71 -13.86 -17.74
N PHE A 257 -3.46 -14.67 -17.00
CA PHE A 257 -2.93 -15.37 -15.83
C PHE A 257 -1.84 -16.37 -16.22
N LYS A 258 -2.06 -17.14 -17.30
CA LYS A 258 -1.04 -18.06 -17.83
C LYS A 258 0.24 -17.34 -18.22
N ASN A 259 0.13 -16.23 -18.96
CA ASN A 259 1.30 -15.42 -19.34
C ASN A 259 2.02 -14.87 -18.11
N THR A 260 1.29 -14.48 -17.06
CA THR A 260 1.87 -14.07 -15.77
C THR A 260 2.66 -15.20 -15.12
N CYS A 261 2.14 -16.43 -15.13
CA CYS A 261 2.87 -17.60 -14.64
C CYS A 261 4.14 -17.86 -15.46
N LEU A 262 4.07 -17.76 -16.79
CA LEU A 262 5.22 -17.94 -17.67
C LEU A 262 6.32 -16.89 -17.40
N ASP A 263 5.93 -15.63 -17.24
CA ASP A 263 6.86 -14.55 -16.88
C ASP A 263 7.53 -14.81 -15.52
N ALA A 264 6.78 -15.26 -14.52
CA ALA A 264 7.32 -15.61 -13.22
C ALA A 264 8.29 -16.80 -13.29
N ILE A 265 7.93 -17.87 -14.01
CA ILE A 265 8.80 -19.05 -14.21
C ILE A 265 10.11 -18.65 -14.90
N ALA A 266 10.03 -17.83 -15.97
CA ALA A 266 11.22 -17.34 -16.67
C ALA A 266 12.14 -16.53 -15.74
N LYS A 267 11.58 -15.72 -14.84
CA LYS A 267 12.38 -14.96 -13.85
C LYS A 267 13.02 -15.84 -12.79
N ILE A 268 12.32 -16.90 -12.35
CA ILE A 268 12.79 -17.80 -11.30
C ILE A 268 13.85 -18.78 -11.82
N GLU A 269 13.63 -19.38 -12.98
CA GLU A 269 14.49 -20.44 -13.55
C GLU A 269 15.48 -19.94 -14.59
N GLY A 270 15.22 -18.80 -15.24
CA GLY A 270 16.06 -18.35 -16.35
C GLY A 270 16.09 -19.39 -17.48
N GLU A 271 17.27 -19.73 -17.97
CA GLU A 271 17.48 -20.69 -19.06
C GLU A 271 16.90 -22.07 -18.77
N ASP A 272 16.92 -22.50 -17.49
CA ASP A 272 16.41 -23.80 -17.06
C ASP A 272 14.90 -23.97 -17.31
N ALA A 273 14.17 -22.86 -17.53
CA ALA A 273 12.74 -22.90 -17.86
C ALA A 273 12.43 -23.42 -19.27
N CYS A 274 13.43 -23.52 -20.17
CA CYS A 274 13.21 -23.82 -21.58
C CYS A 274 12.52 -25.17 -21.80
N GLU A 275 12.92 -26.21 -21.07
CA GLU A 275 12.32 -27.55 -21.18
C GLU A 275 10.83 -27.51 -20.83
N PHE A 276 10.48 -26.83 -19.73
CA PHE A 276 9.09 -26.62 -19.34
C PHE A 276 8.30 -25.87 -20.42
N PHE A 277 8.86 -24.80 -20.99
CA PHE A 277 8.19 -24.01 -22.02
C PHE A 277 7.99 -24.76 -23.33
N GLU A 278 8.93 -25.61 -23.73
CA GLU A 278 8.81 -26.45 -24.92
C GLU A 278 7.70 -27.49 -24.75
N THR A 279 7.64 -28.16 -23.60
CA THR A 279 6.53 -29.09 -23.28
C THR A 279 5.20 -28.35 -23.25
N ALA A 280 5.13 -27.21 -22.56
CA ALA A 280 3.90 -26.40 -22.50
C ALA A 280 3.44 -25.92 -23.89
N LEU A 281 4.37 -25.59 -24.80
CA LEU A 281 4.06 -25.15 -26.16
C LEU A 281 3.40 -26.24 -27.01
N LEU A 282 3.72 -27.51 -26.77
CA LEU A 282 3.09 -28.63 -27.46
C LEU A 282 1.62 -28.82 -27.04
N GLU A 283 1.31 -28.51 -25.78
CA GLU A 283 -0.01 -28.74 -25.18
C GLU A 283 -0.95 -27.53 -25.31
N GLN A 284 -0.42 -26.30 -25.34
CA GLN A 284 -1.23 -25.10 -25.37
C GLN A 284 -1.86 -24.85 -26.74
N GLN A 285 -3.18 -24.64 -26.75
CA GLN A 285 -3.94 -24.31 -27.96
C GLN A 285 -4.16 -22.79 -28.13
N GLN A 286 -4.02 -22.02 -27.06
CA GLN A 286 -4.32 -20.57 -27.07
C GLN A 286 -3.20 -19.78 -27.79
N PRO A 287 -3.49 -19.06 -28.90
CA PRO A 287 -2.46 -18.39 -29.71
C PRO A 287 -1.60 -17.39 -28.94
N THR A 288 -2.20 -16.63 -28.03
CA THR A 288 -1.50 -15.62 -27.20
C THR A 288 -0.49 -16.26 -26.25
N VAL A 289 -0.85 -17.39 -25.63
CA VAL A 289 0.05 -18.15 -24.74
C VAL A 289 1.16 -18.83 -25.55
N ARG A 290 0.83 -19.39 -26.72
CA ARG A 290 1.81 -19.99 -27.63
C ARG A 290 2.86 -18.97 -28.10
N SER A 291 2.42 -17.78 -28.53
CA SER A 291 3.34 -16.70 -28.94
C SER A 291 4.28 -16.33 -27.79
N LYS A 292 3.75 -16.17 -26.58
CA LYS A 292 4.54 -15.85 -25.40
C LYS A 292 5.59 -16.92 -25.09
N LEU A 293 5.22 -18.20 -25.15
CA LEU A 293 6.15 -19.32 -24.96
C LEU A 293 7.29 -19.30 -25.98
N GLN A 294 6.97 -19.10 -27.27
CA GLN A 294 7.97 -19.00 -28.34
C GLN A 294 8.94 -17.85 -28.11
N ASP A 295 8.42 -16.67 -27.72
CA ASP A 295 9.23 -15.49 -27.43
C ASP A 295 10.17 -15.72 -26.23
N LEU A 296 9.66 -16.35 -25.16
CA LEU A 296 10.45 -16.67 -23.97
C LEU A 296 11.56 -17.69 -24.26
N ILE A 297 11.26 -18.76 -24.99
CA ILE A 297 12.26 -19.77 -25.42
C ILE A 297 13.38 -19.09 -26.22
N LYS A 298 13.00 -18.22 -27.16
CA LYS A 298 13.98 -17.51 -28.00
C LYS A 298 14.89 -16.61 -27.17
N ARG A 299 14.30 -15.77 -26.30
CA ARG A 299 15.04 -14.84 -25.44
C ARG A 299 16.00 -15.53 -24.48
N LEU A 300 15.52 -16.57 -23.79
CA LEU A 300 16.34 -17.29 -22.82
C LEU A 300 17.53 -17.98 -23.47
N ARG A 301 17.35 -18.54 -24.68
CA ARG A 301 18.46 -19.14 -25.44
C ARG A 301 19.46 -18.14 -26.01
N SER A 302 19.05 -16.90 -26.25
CA SER A 302 19.96 -15.84 -26.73
C SER A 302 20.70 -15.14 -25.58
N GLY A 303 20.30 -15.35 -24.33
CA GLY A 303 20.88 -14.67 -23.16
C GLY A 303 20.35 -13.24 -22.94
N ASP A 304 19.17 -12.91 -23.47
CA ASP A 304 18.52 -11.58 -23.38
C ASP A 304 17.40 -11.47 -22.31
#